data_AF-A0A1F9FC59-F1
#
_entry.id   AF-A0A1F9FC59-F1
#
_cell.length_a   1.000
_cell.length_b   1.000
_cell.length_c   1.000
_cell.angle_alpha   90.00
_cell.angle_beta   90.00
_cell.angle_gamma   90.00
#
_symmetry.space_group_name_H-M   'P 1'
#
loop_
_entity.id
_entity.type
_entity.pdbx_description
1 polymer ?
#
loop_
_entity_poly.entity_id
_entity_poly.type
_entity_poly.pdbx_seq_one_letter_code
_entity_poly.pdbx_strand_id
1 'polypeptide(L)'
;MKAEGGRWSHRLALLTAGATFPLLFIGGLVTSKGAGLAVPDWPTTFGHNMFLYPWSKMIGDVFYEHSHRLVASGVGLLTILLALSLWLHEQRSWVRWLGVAALAMVVIQGVLGGLRVVWVDEVMAIVHGCLAQAFFALTVGLALFTSREWAEEPRRVELPDAARLQRLCVLTTGLIYLQGIFGAVLRFTGSGLSLHLLFAGLVALHAALLSARILKLLPGERKLFFPAILLAGLLLAQLALGLGSYLAKFTSLGSSLPGWATVFLTTGHVVTGA
;
A
#
# COMPACT_ATOMS: atom_id res chain seq x y z
N MET A 1 17.32 22.01 -19.47
CA MET A 1 16.30 22.37 -18.46
C MET A 1 14.97 21.60 -18.57
N LYS A 2 14.10 21.76 -19.60
CA LYS A 2 12.76 21.12 -19.60
C LYS A 2 12.77 19.57 -19.58
N ALA A 3 13.62 18.94 -20.39
CA ALA A 3 13.78 17.48 -20.40
C ALA A 3 14.45 16.93 -19.12
N GLU A 4 15.17 17.77 -18.37
CA GLU A 4 15.78 17.40 -17.09
C GLU A 4 14.76 17.40 -15.95
N GLY A 5 13.87 18.39 -15.90
CA GLY A 5 12.82 18.49 -14.87
C GLY A 5 11.88 17.28 -14.86
N GLY A 6 11.45 16.80 -16.05
CA GLY A 6 10.62 15.59 -16.16
C GLY A 6 11.32 14.33 -15.66
N ARG A 7 12.62 14.18 -15.93
CA ARG A 7 13.43 13.05 -15.42
C ARG A 7 13.54 13.07 -13.90
N TRP A 8 13.62 14.27 -13.30
CA TRP A 8 13.67 14.42 -11.85
C TRP A 8 12.33 14.08 -11.18
N SER A 9 11.20 14.54 -11.74
CA SER A 9 9.86 14.16 -11.29
C SER A 9 9.66 12.65 -11.28
N HIS A 10 10.10 11.96 -12.33
CA HIS A 10 9.99 10.50 -12.40
C HIS A 10 10.86 9.79 -11.36
N ARG A 11 12.12 10.23 -11.17
CA ARG A 11 13.01 9.66 -10.15
C ARG A 11 12.46 9.86 -8.73
N LEU A 12 11.92 11.04 -8.44
CA LEU A 12 11.26 11.29 -7.16
C LEU A 12 10.01 10.43 -6.98
N ALA A 13 9.21 10.22 -8.03
CA ALA A 13 8.05 9.34 -7.97
C ALA A 13 8.44 7.89 -7.68
N LEU A 14 9.48 7.38 -8.35
CA LEU A 14 10.05 6.06 -8.08
C LEU A 14 10.60 5.95 -6.65
N LEU A 15 11.33 6.95 -6.18
CA LEU A 15 11.88 6.98 -4.83
C LEU A 15 10.76 7.02 -3.78
N THR A 16 9.72 7.82 -4.01
CA THR A 16 8.57 7.94 -3.10
C THR A 16 7.79 6.63 -3.03
N ALA A 17 7.48 6.01 -4.17
CA ALA A 17 6.82 4.70 -4.21
C ALA A 17 7.70 3.61 -3.55
N GLY A 18 9.00 3.61 -3.88
CA GLY A 18 9.98 2.68 -3.32
C GLY A 18 10.19 2.84 -1.81
N ALA A 19 10.05 4.04 -1.26
CA ALA A 19 10.10 4.30 0.19
C ALA A 19 8.78 3.99 0.90
N THR A 20 7.64 4.16 0.20
CA THR A 20 6.31 3.89 0.75
C THR A 20 6.07 2.39 0.95
N PHE A 21 6.66 1.53 0.11
CA PHE A 21 6.53 0.07 0.28
C PHE A 21 7.15 -0.45 1.60
N PRO A 22 8.42 -0.14 1.95
CA PRO A 22 8.97 -0.44 3.28
C PRO A 22 8.17 0.19 4.42
N LEU A 23 7.65 1.41 4.24
CA LEU A 23 6.82 2.05 5.26
C LEU A 23 5.56 1.23 5.58
N LEU A 24 4.86 0.69 4.58
CA LEU A 24 3.73 -0.22 4.78
C LEU A 24 4.14 -1.47 5.54
N PHE A 25 5.29 -2.06 5.22
CA PHE A 25 5.81 -3.23 5.92
C PHE A 25 6.11 -2.92 7.40
N ILE A 26 6.76 -1.78 7.68
CA ILE A 26 7.04 -1.34 9.04
C ILE A 26 5.74 -1.09 9.81
N GLY A 27 4.73 -0.45 9.20
CA GLY A 27 3.41 -0.25 9.83
C GLY A 27 2.68 -1.57 10.12
N GLY A 28 2.80 -2.53 9.20
CA GLY A 28 2.33 -3.89 9.40
C GLY A 28 3.02 -4.59 10.56
N LEU A 29 4.35 -4.43 10.70
CA LEU A 29 5.11 -4.96 11.85
C LEU A 29 4.65 -4.34 13.18
N VAL A 30 4.50 -3.01 13.23
CA VAL A 30 4.03 -2.29 14.43
C VAL A 30 2.68 -2.86 14.88
N THR A 31 1.76 -3.03 13.94
CA THR A 31 0.43 -3.57 14.25
C THR A 31 0.50 -5.05 14.62
N SER A 32 1.33 -5.86 13.93
CA SER A 32 1.44 -7.31 14.17
C SER A 32 2.07 -7.64 15.52
N LYS A 33 2.95 -6.77 16.01
CA LYS A 33 3.61 -6.88 17.31
C LYS A 33 2.80 -6.27 18.46
N GLY A 34 1.69 -5.58 18.17
CA GLY A 34 0.96 -4.81 19.18
C GLY A 34 1.71 -3.55 19.66
N ALA A 35 2.76 -3.14 18.94
CA ALA A 35 3.63 -2.04 19.31
C ALA A 35 3.03 -0.65 19.03
N GLY A 36 1.86 -0.57 18.37
CA GLY A 36 1.31 0.71 17.90
C GLY A 36 0.77 1.66 18.97
N LEU A 37 0.89 1.32 20.26
CA LEU A 37 0.54 2.14 21.41
C LEU A 37 1.70 2.22 22.42
N ALA A 38 2.91 1.83 22.01
CA ALA A 38 4.10 1.86 22.86
C ALA A 38 4.54 3.29 23.19
N VAL A 39 4.22 4.25 22.32
CA VAL A 39 4.42 5.69 22.50
C VAL A 39 3.04 6.36 22.61
N PRO A 40 2.56 6.73 23.81
CA PRO A 40 1.16 7.13 24.03
C PRO A 40 0.87 8.59 23.66
N ASP A 41 1.84 9.33 23.13
CA ASP A 41 1.71 10.73 22.73
C ASP A 41 2.02 10.93 21.23
N TRP A 42 1.50 12.03 20.67
CA TRP A 42 1.77 12.53 19.33
C TRP A 42 1.49 14.05 19.31
N PRO A 43 2.26 14.90 18.60
CA PRO A 43 3.36 14.58 17.67
C PRO A 43 4.72 14.34 18.34
N THR A 44 4.79 14.41 19.66
CA THR A 44 6.00 14.12 20.45
C THR A 44 6.21 12.62 20.65
N THR A 45 7.38 12.26 21.20
CA THR A 45 7.68 10.92 21.72
C THR A 45 8.08 11.06 23.18
N PHE A 46 7.20 10.68 24.11
CA PHE A 46 7.34 10.89 25.55
C PHE A 46 7.72 12.34 25.89
N GLY A 47 7.00 13.30 25.30
CA GLY A 47 7.22 14.74 25.48
C GLY A 47 8.49 15.29 24.81
N HIS A 48 9.32 14.45 24.18
CA HIS A 48 10.47 14.92 23.38
C HIS A 48 10.02 15.27 21.97
N ASN A 49 10.73 16.20 21.33
CA ASN A 49 10.61 16.37 19.88
C ASN A 49 10.91 15.03 19.19
N MET A 50 10.01 14.59 18.29
CA MET A 50 10.09 13.30 17.62
C MET A 50 11.43 13.06 16.92
N PHE A 51 12.02 14.08 16.28
CA PHE A 51 13.28 13.92 15.54
C PHE A 51 14.53 13.92 16.43
N LEU A 52 14.38 14.30 17.70
CA LEU A 52 15.47 14.41 18.67
C LEU A 52 15.36 13.38 19.80
N TYR A 53 14.40 12.45 19.71
CA TYR A 53 14.25 11.40 20.71
C TYR A 53 15.52 10.52 20.75
N PRO A 54 16.09 10.23 21.94
CA PRO A 54 17.36 9.53 22.03
C PRO A 54 17.28 8.09 21.48
N TRP A 55 18.15 7.76 20.53
CA TRP A 55 18.26 6.41 19.95
C TRP A 55 18.46 5.31 20.99
N SER A 56 19.19 5.60 22.08
CA SER A 56 19.39 4.66 23.19
C SER A 56 18.11 4.30 23.95
N LYS A 57 17.03 5.08 23.80
CA LYS A 57 15.73 4.84 24.42
C LYS A 57 14.72 4.20 23.46
N MET A 58 15.10 3.92 22.22
CA MET A 58 14.28 3.18 21.24
C MET A 58 14.45 1.68 21.44
N ILE A 59 13.89 1.14 22.53
CA ILE A 59 14.04 -0.27 22.92
C ILE A 59 12.67 -0.97 22.83
N GLY A 60 12.66 -2.23 22.39
CA GLY A 60 11.44 -3.04 22.35
C GLY A 60 10.39 -2.45 21.40
N ASP A 61 9.14 -2.36 21.85
CA ASP A 61 8.02 -1.88 21.04
C ASP A 61 8.15 -0.40 20.63
N VAL A 62 8.82 0.41 21.47
CA VAL A 62 9.13 1.82 21.15
C VAL A 62 10.00 1.92 19.90
N PHE A 63 10.93 0.98 19.68
CA PHE A 63 11.75 0.95 18.47
C PHE A 63 10.89 0.86 17.21
N TYR A 64 9.92 -0.06 17.20
CA TYR A 64 9.07 -0.30 16.04
C TYR A 64 8.17 0.90 15.77
N GLU A 65 7.47 1.40 16.80
CA GLU A 65 6.55 2.52 16.62
C GLU A 65 7.29 3.80 16.24
N HIS A 66 8.38 4.14 16.95
CA HIS A 66 9.10 5.37 16.67
C HIS A 66 9.81 5.33 15.30
N SER A 67 10.40 4.20 14.92
CA SER A 67 10.98 4.03 13.57
C SER A 67 9.92 4.18 12.48
N HIS A 68 8.70 3.67 12.70
CA HIS A 68 7.60 3.88 11.77
C HIS A 68 7.29 5.37 11.57
N ARG A 69 7.22 6.15 12.66
CA ARG A 69 6.96 7.61 12.61
C ARG A 69 8.08 8.37 11.87
N LEU A 70 9.34 8.00 12.08
CA LEU A 70 10.48 8.62 11.39
C LEU A 70 10.48 8.31 9.89
N VAL A 71 10.25 7.05 9.51
CA VAL A 71 10.15 6.66 8.10
C VAL A 71 8.93 7.31 7.43
N ALA A 72 7.80 7.39 8.13
CA ALA A 72 6.60 8.10 7.65
C ALA A 72 6.88 9.58 7.38
N SER A 73 7.64 10.24 8.26
CA SER A 73 8.06 11.63 8.08
C SER A 73 8.96 11.80 6.86
N GLY A 74 9.87 10.84 6.62
CA GLY A 74 10.70 10.79 5.41
C GLY A 74 9.88 10.64 4.13
N VAL A 75 8.88 9.75 4.12
CA VAL A 75 7.93 9.61 2.99
C VAL A 75 7.10 10.88 2.79
N GLY A 76 6.67 11.54 3.87
CA GLY A 76 6.01 12.84 3.82
C GLY A 76 6.88 13.90 3.12
N LEU A 77 8.15 14.01 3.49
CA LEU A 77 9.11 14.91 2.84
C LEU A 77 9.30 14.58 1.36
N LEU A 78 9.49 13.31 1.01
CA LEU A 78 9.59 12.88 -0.39
C LEU A 78 8.35 13.26 -1.20
N THR A 79 7.17 13.13 -0.59
CA THR A 79 5.88 13.48 -1.21
C THR A 79 5.75 14.99 -1.43
N ILE A 80 6.21 15.82 -0.49
CA ILE A 80 6.30 17.28 -0.67
C ILE A 80 7.20 17.61 -1.86
N LEU A 81 8.42 17.04 -1.90
CA LEU A 81 9.36 17.27 -2.99
C LEU A 81 8.82 16.81 -4.34
N LEU A 82 8.11 15.67 -4.36
CA LEU A 82 7.44 15.17 -5.55
C LEU A 82 6.33 16.11 -6.01
N ALA A 83 5.44 16.55 -5.12
CA ALA A 83 4.35 17.46 -5.46
C ALA A 83 4.88 18.79 -6.01
N LEU A 84 5.92 19.35 -5.39
CA LEU A 84 6.60 20.56 -5.88
C LEU A 84 7.25 20.34 -7.25
N SER A 85 7.99 19.25 -7.43
CA SER A 85 8.63 18.89 -8.70
C SER A 85 7.61 18.76 -9.83
N LEU A 86 6.50 18.06 -9.56
CA LEU A 86 5.39 17.93 -10.52
C LEU A 86 4.77 19.29 -10.83
N TRP A 87 4.49 20.11 -9.82
CA TRP A 87 3.90 21.43 -10.04
C TRP A 87 4.75 22.34 -10.93
N LEU A 88 6.08 22.26 -10.79
CA LEU A 88 7.04 23.09 -11.52
C LEU A 88 7.42 22.55 -12.90
N HIS A 89 7.36 21.23 -13.11
CA HIS A 89 7.94 20.61 -14.32
C HIS A 89 6.94 19.81 -15.16
N GLU A 90 5.79 19.40 -14.61
CA GLU A 90 4.80 18.61 -15.33
C GLU A 90 3.78 19.51 -16.04
N GLN A 91 3.59 19.29 -17.35
CA GLN A 91 2.66 20.09 -18.14
C GLN A 91 1.22 19.59 -17.98
N ARG A 92 1.04 18.28 -17.83
CA ARG A 92 -0.27 17.64 -17.71
C ARG A 92 -0.91 18.02 -16.37
N SER A 93 -1.97 18.84 -16.43
CA SER A 93 -2.67 19.35 -15.24
C SER A 93 -3.18 18.24 -14.33
N TRP A 94 -3.67 17.15 -14.90
CA TRP A 94 -4.18 16.02 -14.12
C TRP A 94 -3.08 15.32 -13.29
N VAL A 95 -1.85 15.20 -13.81
CA VAL A 95 -0.72 14.62 -13.07
C VAL A 95 -0.30 15.54 -11.92
N ARG A 96 -0.31 16.87 -12.14
CA ARG A 96 -0.04 17.86 -11.09
C ARG A 96 -1.05 17.73 -9.94
N TRP A 97 -2.33 17.61 -10.26
CA TRP A 97 -3.39 17.43 -9.26
C TRP A 97 -3.29 16.07 -8.53
N LEU A 98 -2.83 15.01 -9.19
CA LEU A 98 -2.52 13.75 -8.50
C LEU A 98 -1.36 13.91 -7.50
N GLY A 99 -0.35 14.73 -7.82
CA GLY A 99 0.73 15.07 -6.88
C GLY A 99 0.20 15.84 -5.65
N VAL A 100 -0.70 16.80 -5.86
CA VAL A 100 -1.38 17.52 -4.77
C VAL A 100 -2.26 16.57 -3.95
N ALA A 101 -3.00 15.66 -4.59
CA ALA A 101 -3.79 14.65 -3.90
C ALA A 101 -2.92 13.72 -3.06
N ALA A 102 -1.76 13.29 -3.55
CA ALA A 102 -0.81 12.49 -2.79
C ALA A 102 -0.30 13.24 -1.55
N LEU A 103 0.02 14.53 -1.68
CA LEU A 103 0.41 15.37 -0.55
C LEU A 103 -0.72 15.51 0.47
N ALA A 104 -1.95 15.77 0.03
CA ALA A 104 -3.11 15.83 0.93
C ALA A 104 -3.33 14.49 1.66
N MET A 105 -3.26 13.37 0.94
CA MET A 105 -3.41 12.03 1.51
C MET A 105 -2.33 11.72 2.55
N VAL A 106 -1.06 12.06 2.32
CA VAL A 106 0.00 11.77 3.30
C VAL A 106 -0.11 12.64 4.56
N VAL A 107 -0.60 13.88 4.43
CA VAL A 107 -0.90 14.74 5.59
C VAL A 107 -2.06 14.16 6.40
N ILE A 108 -3.16 13.79 5.74
CA ILE A 108 -4.29 13.12 6.40
C ILE A 108 -3.83 11.82 7.06
N GLN A 109 -2.97 11.04 6.41
CA GLN A 109 -2.36 9.84 6.98
C GLN A 109 -1.60 10.12 8.29
N GLY A 110 -0.73 11.13 8.31
CA GLY A 110 0.00 11.51 9.51
C GLY A 110 -0.92 11.92 10.66
N VAL A 111 -1.98 12.67 10.36
CA VAL A 111 -3.00 13.07 11.35
C VAL A 111 -3.78 11.85 11.86
N LEU A 112 -4.32 11.01 10.98
CA LEU A 112 -5.02 9.79 11.36
C LEU A 112 -4.13 8.84 12.20
N GLY A 113 -2.86 8.71 11.80
CA GLY A 113 -1.87 7.90 12.51
C GLY A 113 -1.56 8.42 13.91
N GLY A 114 -1.52 9.74 14.10
CA GLY A 114 -1.39 10.36 15.43
C GLY A 114 -2.65 10.22 16.27
N LEU A 115 -3.82 10.53 15.69
CA LEU A 115 -5.10 10.50 16.40
C LEU A 115 -5.48 9.09 16.86
N ARG A 116 -5.22 8.07 16.05
CA ARG A 116 -5.50 6.66 16.45
C ARG A 116 -4.73 6.26 17.72
N VAL A 117 -3.55 6.85 17.96
CA VAL A 117 -2.73 6.63 19.15
C VAL A 117 -3.29 7.40 20.33
N VAL A 118 -3.48 8.71 20.18
CA VAL A 118 -3.94 9.60 21.26
C VAL A 118 -5.35 9.22 21.75
N TRP A 119 -6.23 8.78 20.85
CA TRP A 119 -7.60 8.39 21.19
C TRP A 119 -7.80 6.89 21.40
N VAL A 120 -6.75 6.07 21.19
CA VAL A 120 -6.83 4.61 21.27
C VAL A 120 -8.02 4.08 20.43
N ASP A 121 -8.08 4.51 19.18
CA ASP A 121 -9.25 4.31 18.31
C ASP A 121 -8.95 3.31 17.18
N GLU A 122 -9.66 2.17 17.19
CA GLU A 122 -9.55 1.11 16.18
C GLU A 122 -10.15 1.53 14.83
N VAL A 123 -11.21 2.33 14.81
CA VAL A 123 -11.81 2.82 13.56
C VAL A 123 -10.81 3.72 12.85
N MET A 124 -10.13 4.59 13.58
CA MET A 124 -9.05 5.40 13.01
C MET A 124 -7.90 4.54 12.50
N ALA A 125 -7.55 3.45 13.20
CA ALA A 125 -6.52 2.52 12.75
C ALA A 125 -6.93 1.77 11.44
N ILE A 126 -8.21 1.37 11.31
CA ILE A 126 -8.77 0.77 10.10
C ILE A 126 -8.70 1.77 8.93
N VAL A 127 -9.21 2.99 9.13
CA VAL A 127 -9.22 4.03 8.09
C VAL A 127 -7.79 4.40 7.67
N HIS A 128 -6.88 4.55 8.64
CA HIS A 128 -5.45 4.78 8.42
C HIS A 128 -4.84 3.67 7.53
N GLY A 129 -5.05 2.40 7.88
CA GLY A 129 -4.56 1.26 7.09
C GLY A 129 -5.12 1.22 5.67
N CYS A 130 -6.42 1.46 5.49
CA CYS A 130 -7.07 1.46 4.17
C CYS A 130 -6.56 2.61 3.29
N LEU A 131 -6.44 3.81 3.87
CA LEU A 131 -5.95 4.98 3.16
C LEU A 131 -4.44 4.83 2.84
N ALA A 132 -3.67 4.03 3.60
CA ALA A 132 -2.24 3.83 3.36
C ALA A 132 -2.02 2.99 2.10
N GLN A 133 -2.85 1.97 1.89
CA GLN A 133 -2.88 1.18 0.65
C GLN A 133 -3.28 2.03 -0.56
N ALA A 134 -4.30 2.89 -0.41
CA ALA A 134 -4.70 3.83 -1.46
C ALA A 134 -3.58 4.83 -1.80
N PHE A 135 -2.90 5.37 -0.78
CA PHE A 135 -1.76 6.25 -0.96
C PHE A 135 -0.61 5.54 -1.69
N PHE A 136 -0.28 4.31 -1.30
CA PHE A 136 0.74 3.53 -2.01
C PHE A 136 0.37 3.31 -3.48
N ALA A 137 -0.87 2.89 -3.77
CA ALA A 137 -1.34 2.75 -5.15
C ALA A 137 -1.24 4.05 -5.95
N LEU A 138 -1.55 5.20 -5.33
CA LEU A 138 -1.38 6.51 -5.95
C LEU A 138 0.09 6.84 -6.24
N THR A 139 1.02 6.56 -5.31
CA THR A 139 2.46 6.78 -5.55
C THR A 139 3.01 5.92 -6.68
N VAL A 140 2.57 4.65 -6.78
CA VAL A 140 2.89 3.76 -7.90
C VAL A 140 2.30 4.28 -9.20
N GLY A 141 1.05 4.77 -9.16
CA GLY A 141 0.39 5.43 -10.29
C GLY A 141 1.18 6.66 -10.77
N LEU A 142 1.61 7.54 -9.87
CA LEU A 142 2.45 8.69 -10.20
C LEU A 142 3.79 8.27 -10.81
N ALA A 143 4.43 7.21 -10.31
CA ALA A 143 5.65 6.68 -10.91
C ALA A 143 5.40 6.17 -12.33
N LEU A 144 4.27 5.52 -12.58
CA LEU A 144 3.85 5.09 -13.92
C LEU A 144 3.57 6.28 -14.84
N PHE A 145 2.77 7.26 -14.40
CA PHE A 145 2.33 8.39 -15.22
C PHE A 145 3.46 9.37 -15.57
N THR A 146 4.49 9.43 -14.71
CA THR A 146 5.71 10.21 -14.96
C THR A 146 6.75 9.46 -15.79
N SER A 147 6.53 8.17 -16.07
CA SER A 147 7.44 7.39 -16.91
C SER A 147 7.48 7.93 -18.34
N ARG A 148 8.61 7.67 -19.02
CA ARG A 148 8.80 8.10 -20.41
C ARG A 148 7.69 7.61 -21.34
N GLU A 149 7.24 6.38 -21.17
CA GLU A 149 6.19 5.80 -22.02
C GLU A 149 4.85 6.54 -21.89
N TRP A 150 4.51 7.03 -20.69
CA TRP A 150 3.27 7.77 -20.46
C TRP A 150 3.37 9.25 -20.85
N ALA A 151 4.58 9.73 -21.13
CA ALA A 151 4.83 11.07 -21.66
C ALA A 151 4.78 11.11 -23.20
N GLU A 152 4.99 9.98 -23.87
CA GLU A 152 4.95 9.84 -25.33
C GLU A 152 3.53 9.51 -25.82
N GLU A 153 3.24 9.76 -27.11
CA GLU A 153 1.94 9.43 -27.68
C GLU A 153 1.70 7.90 -27.62
N PRO A 154 0.53 7.46 -27.13
CA PRO A 154 0.27 6.04 -26.97
C PRO A 154 0.16 5.36 -28.34
N ARG A 155 0.91 4.28 -28.52
CA ARG A 155 0.71 3.36 -29.65
C ARG A 155 -0.71 2.80 -29.56
N ARG A 156 -1.53 3.09 -30.57
CA ARG A 156 -2.87 2.51 -30.67
C ARG A 156 -2.75 1.04 -31.03
N VAL A 157 -3.26 0.18 -30.14
CA VAL A 157 -3.41 -1.25 -30.38
C VAL A 157 -4.91 -1.52 -30.44
N GLU A 158 -5.39 -2.09 -31.54
CA GLU A 158 -6.76 -2.55 -31.64
C GLU A 158 -6.91 -3.81 -30.78
N LEU A 159 -7.62 -3.66 -29.66
CA LEU A 159 -7.86 -4.74 -28.72
C LEU A 159 -9.30 -5.26 -28.94
N PRO A 160 -9.47 -6.52 -29.33
CA PRO A 160 -10.79 -7.16 -29.30
C PRO A 160 -11.37 -7.04 -27.89
N ASP A 161 -12.64 -6.63 -27.77
CA ASP A 161 -13.35 -6.56 -26.48
C ASP A 161 -12.73 -5.58 -25.44
N ALA A 162 -12.04 -4.52 -25.89
CA ALA A 162 -11.36 -3.52 -25.04
C ALA A 162 -12.23 -3.02 -23.87
N ALA A 163 -13.49 -2.68 -24.12
CA ALA A 163 -14.43 -2.20 -23.10
C ALA A 163 -14.71 -3.24 -22.00
N ARG A 164 -14.68 -4.53 -22.35
CA ARG A 164 -14.86 -5.61 -21.38
C ARG A 164 -13.60 -5.84 -20.57
N LEU A 165 -12.41 -5.74 -21.18
CA LEU A 165 -11.15 -5.80 -20.47
C LEU A 165 -11.01 -4.64 -19.48
N GLN A 166 -11.34 -3.42 -19.89
CA GLN A 166 -11.34 -2.24 -19.02
C GLN A 166 -12.29 -2.41 -17.84
N ARG A 167 -13.52 -2.89 -18.08
CA ARG A 167 -14.47 -3.20 -16.99
C ARG A 167 -13.91 -4.23 -16.03
N LEU A 168 -13.29 -5.30 -16.51
CA LEU A 168 -12.64 -6.30 -15.65
C LEU A 168 -11.53 -5.67 -14.81
N CYS A 169 -10.66 -4.85 -15.39
CA CYS A 169 -9.62 -4.15 -14.63
C CYS A 169 -10.21 -3.29 -13.52
N VAL A 170 -11.20 -2.44 -13.82
CA VAL A 170 -11.84 -1.56 -12.84
C VAL A 170 -12.53 -2.35 -11.73
N LEU A 171 -13.28 -3.39 -12.08
CA LEU A 171 -13.96 -4.26 -11.11
C LEU A 171 -12.95 -5.01 -10.23
N THR A 172 -11.90 -5.59 -10.82
CA THR A 172 -10.84 -6.29 -10.07
C THR A 172 -10.14 -5.35 -9.10
N THR A 173 -9.78 -4.13 -9.53
CA THR A 173 -9.17 -3.12 -8.64
C THR A 173 -10.12 -2.73 -7.49
N GLY A 174 -11.41 -2.51 -7.78
CA GLY A 174 -12.40 -2.22 -6.74
C GLY A 174 -12.56 -3.35 -5.73
N LEU A 175 -12.62 -4.60 -6.21
CA LEU A 175 -12.69 -5.79 -5.35
C LEU A 175 -11.44 -5.96 -4.48
N ILE A 176 -10.24 -5.71 -5.02
CA ILE A 176 -8.99 -5.74 -4.25
C ILE A 176 -9.02 -4.68 -3.13
N TYR A 177 -9.49 -3.47 -3.43
CA TYR A 177 -9.60 -2.42 -2.42
C TYR A 177 -10.61 -2.77 -1.31
N LEU A 178 -11.78 -3.29 -1.68
CA LEU A 178 -12.78 -3.77 -0.72
C LEU A 178 -12.24 -4.94 0.12
N GLN A 179 -11.49 -5.86 -0.49
CA GLN A 179 -10.82 -6.94 0.23
C GLN A 179 -9.84 -6.40 1.28
N GLY A 180 -9.07 -5.36 0.94
CA GLY A 180 -8.18 -4.67 1.89
C GLY A 180 -8.94 -4.02 3.04
N ILE A 181 -10.12 -3.44 2.79
CA ILE A 181 -10.98 -2.89 3.85
C ILE A 181 -11.44 -3.99 4.81
N PHE A 182 -11.97 -5.10 4.28
CA PHE A 182 -12.41 -6.21 5.13
C PHE A 182 -11.24 -6.91 5.84
N GLY A 183 -10.04 -6.93 5.24
CA GLY A 183 -8.80 -7.35 5.90
C GLY A 183 -8.44 -6.46 7.09
N ALA A 184 -8.52 -5.14 6.93
CA ALA A 184 -8.29 -4.19 8.02
C ALA A 184 -9.31 -4.36 9.15
N VAL A 185 -10.61 -4.48 8.82
CA VAL A 185 -11.67 -4.72 9.82
C VAL A 185 -11.40 -6.02 10.59
N LEU A 186 -11.09 -7.11 9.90
CA LEU A 186 -10.76 -8.40 10.53
C LEU A 186 -9.53 -8.29 11.44
N ARG A 187 -8.51 -7.55 10.99
CA ARG A 187 -7.27 -7.40 11.73
C ARG A 187 -7.44 -6.63 13.04
N PHE A 188 -8.21 -5.55 13.03
CA PHE A 188 -8.37 -4.69 14.21
C PHE A 188 -9.51 -5.15 15.13
N THR A 189 -10.61 -5.66 14.59
CA THR A 189 -11.78 -6.05 15.41
C THR A 189 -11.85 -7.55 15.72
N GLY A 190 -11.08 -8.37 15.02
CA GLY A 190 -11.20 -9.84 15.07
C GLY A 190 -12.49 -10.38 14.43
N SER A 191 -13.33 -9.52 13.85
CA SER A 191 -14.65 -9.86 13.28
C SER A 191 -14.68 -9.75 11.75
N GLY A 192 -15.71 -10.27 11.10
CA GLY A 192 -15.86 -10.11 9.63
C GLY A 192 -15.06 -11.10 8.78
N LEU A 193 -14.62 -12.23 9.35
CA LEU A 193 -13.92 -13.30 8.63
C LEU A 193 -14.69 -13.79 7.39
N SER A 194 -16.02 -13.95 7.50
CA SER A 194 -16.86 -14.40 6.39
C SER A 194 -16.84 -13.43 5.20
N LEU A 195 -16.90 -12.12 5.47
CA LEU A 195 -16.81 -11.08 4.44
C LEU A 195 -15.42 -11.05 3.82
N HIS A 196 -14.37 -11.16 4.63
CA HIS A 196 -12.99 -11.25 4.15
C HIS A 196 -12.75 -12.47 3.25
N LEU A 197 -13.31 -13.64 3.59
CA LEU A 197 -13.21 -14.84 2.75
C LEU A 197 -14.05 -14.73 1.47
N LEU A 198 -15.24 -14.16 1.54
CA LEU A 198 -16.09 -13.91 0.37
C LEU A 198 -15.37 -13.02 -0.65
N PHE A 199 -14.85 -11.87 -0.20
CA PHE A 199 -14.13 -10.95 -1.09
C PHE A 199 -12.80 -11.51 -1.56
N ALA A 200 -12.09 -12.33 -0.76
CA ALA A 200 -10.92 -13.08 -1.22
C ALA A 200 -11.27 -14.01 -2.40
N GLY A 201 -12.40 -14.74 -2.30
CA GLY A 201 -12.89 -15.59 -3.38
C GLY A 201 -13.27 -14.79 -4.64
N LEU A 202 -13.95 -13.65 -4.47
CA LEU A 202 -14.29 -12.75 -5.59
C LEU A 202 -13.05 -12.17 -6.28
N VAL A 203 -12.06 -11.71 -5.49
CA VAL A 203 -10.77 -11.23 -6.01
C VAL A 203 -10.05 -12.34 -6.75
N ALA A 204 -9.98 -13.55 -6.19
CA ALA A 204 -9.32 -14.68 -6.84
C ALA A 204 -9.96 -15.03 -8.19
N LEU A 205 -11.29 -15.09 -8.24
CA LEU A 205 -12.03 -15.32 -9.47
C LEU A 205 -11.76 -14.21 -10.50
N HIS A 206 -11.91 -12.94 -10.11
CA HIS A 206 -11.75 -11.81 -11.02
C HIS A 206 -10.32 -11.65 -11.53
N ALA A 207 -9.32 -11.81 -10.66
CA ALA A 207 -7.91 -11.76 -11.04
C ALA A 207 -7.54 -12.93 -11.96
N ALA A 208 -8.02 -14.15 -11.68
CA ALA A 208 -7.80 -15.31 -12.55
C ALA A 208 -8.45 -15.11 -13.93
N LEU A 209 -9.69 -14.62 -13.99
CA LEU A 209 -10.39 -14.33 -15.26
C LEU A 209 -9.68 -13.24 -16.06
N LEU A 210 -9.21 -12.18 -15.39
CA LEU A 210 -8.48 -11.09 -16.01
C LEU A 210 -7.14 -11.59 -16.59
N SER A 211 -6.34 -12.28 -15.78
CA SER A 211 -5.05 -12.83 -16.22
C SER A 211 -5.24 -13.85 -17.34
N ALA A 212 -6.14 -14.83 -17.21
CA ALA A 212 -6.41 -15.82 -18.25
C ALA A 212 -6.84 -15.17 -19.57
N ARG A 213 -7.67 -14.11 -19.50
CA ARG A 213 -8.09 -13.39 -20.69
C ARG A 213 -6.93 -12.66 -21.37
N ILE A 214 -6.10 -11.95 -20.62
CA ILE A 214 -4.92 -11.25 -21.17
C ILE A 214 -3.96 -12.27 -21.80
N LEU A 215 -3.65 -13.36 -21.10
CA LEU A 215 -2.73 -14.39 -21.59
C LEU A 215 -3.25 -15.09 -22.84
N LYS A 216 -4.57 -15.28 -22.97
CA LYS A 216 -5.20 -15.91 -24.14
C LYS A 216 -5.32 -14.96 -25.35
N LEU A 217 -5.76 -13.72 -25.13
CA LEU A 217 -6.09 -12.80 -26.21
C LEU A 217 -4.90 -11.93 -26.65
N LEU A 218 -3.93 -11.70 -25.76
CA LEU A 218 -2.85 -10.72 -25.97
C LEU A 218 -1.45 -11.29 -25.63
N PRO A 219 -1.10 -12.52 -26.05
CA PRO A 219 0.19 -13.12 -25.71
C PRO A 219 1.40 -12.36 -26.27
N GLY A 220 1.22 -11.62 -27.37
CA GLY A 220 2.27 -10.78 -27.98
C GLY A 220 2.47 -9.43 -27.30
N GLU A 221 1.49 -8.95 -26.51
CA GLU A 221 1.53 -7.63 -25.88
C GLU A 221 2.23 -7.72 -24.53
N ARG A 222 3.57 -7.69 -24.55
CA ARG A 222 4.44 -7.81 -23.35
C ARG A 222 4.03 -6.88 -22.21
N LYS A 223 3.52 -5.68 -22.53
CA LYS A 223 3.09 -4.66 -21.56
C LYS A 223 1.88 -5.07 -20.73
N LEU A 224 1.05 -5.99 -21.24
CA LEU A 224 -0.09 -6.56 -20.51
C LEU A 224 0.21 -7.96 -20.01
N PHE A 225 1.03 -8.72 -20.74
CA PHE A 225 1.45 -10.07 -20.38
C PHE A 225 2.16 -10.12 -19.02
N PHE A 226 3.21 -9.31 -18.82
CA PHE A 226 3.98 -9.35 -17.57
C PHE A 226 3.15 -8.94 -16.35
N PRO A 227 2.35 -7.84 -16.40
CA PRO A 227 1.43 -7.52 -15.31
C PRO A 227 0.40 -8.61 -15.03
N ALA A 228 -0.11 -9.31 -16.05
CA ALA A 228 -1.05 -10.41 -15.86
C ALA A 228 -0.41 -11.63 -15.15
N ILE A 229 0.84 -11.97 -15.49
CA ILE A 229 1.61 -13.00 -14.80
C ILE A 229 1.92 -12.57 -13.36
N LEU A 230 2.35 -11.32 -13.17
CA LEU A 230 2.63 -10.79 -11.84
C LEU A 230 1.37 -10.80 -10.96
N LEU A 231 0.22 -10.39 -11.50
CA LEU A 231 -1.06 -10.43 -10.79
C LEU A 231 -1.43 -11.87 -10.37
N ALA A 232 -1.23 -12.84 -11.27
CA ALA A 232 -1.48 -14.25 -10.95
C ALA A 232 -0.52 -14.77 -9.86
N GLY A 233 0.77 -14.43 -9.94
CA GLY A 233 1.77 -14.79 -8.94
C GLY A 233 1.48 -14.16 -7.57
N LEU A 234 1.13 -12.87 -7.54
CA LEU A 234 0.74 -12.15 -6.33
C LEU A 234 -0.54 -12.72 -5.72
N LEU A 235 -1.52 -13.13 -6.54
CA LEU A 235 -2.72 -13.81 -6.05
C LEU A 235 -2.36 -15.13 -5.33
N LEU A 236 -1.51 -15.96 -5.93
CA LEU A 236 -1.09 -17.22 -5.31
C LEU A 236 -0.34 -16.97 -3.99
N ALA A 237 0.58 -16.00 -3.98
CA ALA A 237 1.28 -15.60 -2.77
C ALA A 237 0.29 -15.11 -1.70
N GLN A 238 -0.72 -14.31 -2.08
CA GLN A 238 -1.70 -13.75 -1.15
C GLN A 238 -2.62 -14.81 -0.55
N LEU A 239 -3.04 -15.81 -1.34
CA LEU A 239 -3.81 -16.95 -0.84
C LEU A 239 -2.98 -17.81 0.11
N ALA A 240 -1.69 -18.04 -0.18
CA ALA A 240 -0.78 -18.78 0.69
C ALA A 240 -0.53 -18.04 2.02
N LEU A 241 -0.25 -16.73 1.95
CA LEU A 241 -0.06 -15.87 3.13
C LEU A 241 -1.35 -15.75 3.95
N GLY A 242 -2.51 -15.69 3.30
CA GLY A 242 -3.81 -15.63 3.95
C GLY A 242 -4.17 -16.92 4.67
N LEU A 243 -3.96 -18.06 4.01
CA LEU A 243 -4.10 -19.38 4.63
C LEU A 243 -3.15 -19.53 5.82
N GLY A 244 -1.87 -19.16 5.64
CA GLY A 244 -0.88 -19.20 6.72
C GLY A 244 -1.28 -18.31 7.91
N SER A 245 -1.76 -17.10 7.64
CA SER A 245 -2.24 -16.17 8.67
C SER A 245 -3.48 -16.70 9.39
N TYR A 246 -4.41 -17.31 8.65
CA TYR A 246 -5.60 -17.95 9.21
C TYR A 246 -5.22 -19.10 10.15
N LEU A 247 -4.38 -20.02 9.68
CA LEU A 247 -3.90 -21.16 10.48
C LEU A 247 -3.16 -20.67 11.74
N ALA A 248 -2.33 -19.64 11.61
CA ALA A 248 -1.54 -19.09 12.70
C ALA A 248 -2.39 -18.37 13.77
N LYS A 249 -3.50 -17.72 13.39
CA LYS A 249 -4.31 -16.92 14.33
C LYS A 249 -5.61 -17.59 14.81
N PHE A 250 -6.23 -18.42 13.99
CA PHE A 250 -7.60 -18.91 14.25
C PHE A 250 -7.69 -20.42 14.47
N THR A 251 -6.55 -21.14 14.48
CA THR A 251 -6.53 -22.59 14.70
C THR A 251 -5.51 -22.98 15.75
N SER A 252 -5.64 -24.19 16.29
CA SER A 252 -4.70 -24.73 17.29
C SER A 252 -3.27 -24.89 16.75
N LEU A 253 -3.08 -25.03 15.43
CA LEU A 253 -1.77 -25.07 14.78
C LEU A 253 -0.92 -23.82 15.06
N GLY A 254 -1.57 -22.67 15.27
CA GLY A 254 -0.89 -21.43 15.59
C GLY A 254 -0.09 -21.48 16.90
N SER A 255 -0.55 -22.28 17.86
CA SER A 255 0.13 -22.44 19.17
C SER A 255 1.50 -23.12 19.04
N SER A 256 1.74 -23.86 17.96
CA SER A 256 3.01 -24.52 17.66
C SER A 256 3.97 -23.64 16.84
N LEU A 257 3.52 -22.50 16.31
CA LEU A 257 4.35 -21.62 15.51
C LEU A 257 5.15 -20.64 16.39
N PRO A 258 6.43 -20.41 16.08
CA PRO A 258 7.17 -19.33 16.71
C PRO A 258 6.50 -17.96 16.49
N GLY A 259 6.52 -17.07 17.48
CA GLY A 259 5.88 -15.76 17.36
C GLY A 259 6.36 -14.90 16.17
N TRP A 260 7.63 -15.03 15.78
CA TRP A 260 8.16 -14.35 14.59
C TRP A 260 7.52 -14.84 13.28
N ALA A 261 7.12 -16.10 13.19
CA ALA A 261 6.47 -16.67 12.01
C ALA A 261 5.05 -16.11 11.85
N THR A 262 4.30 -16.02 12.94
CA THR A 262 2.97 -15.37 12.95
C THR A 262 3.06 -13.91 12.55
N VAL A 263 4.05 -13.16 13.07
CA VAL A 263 4.29 -11.77 12.68
C VAL A 263 4.66 -11.66 11.20
N PHE A 264 5.51 -12.55 10.69
CA PHE A 264 5.90 -12.55 9.27
C PHE A 264 4.71 -12.83 8.36
N LEU A 265 3.92 -13.87 8.63
CA LEU A 265 2.74 -14.24 7.84
C LEU A 265 1.72 -13.11 7.79
N THR A 266 1.38 -12.57 8.96
CA THR A 266 0.34 -11.52 9.10
C THR A 266 0.79 -10.16 8.57
N THR A 267 2.09 -9.86 8.62
CA THR A 267 2.65 -8.64 8.03
C THR A 267 2.76 -8.79 6.51
N GLY A 268 3.25 -9.93 6.04
CA GLY A 268 3.34 -10.24 4.62
C GLY A 268 1.99 -10.15 3.93
N HIS A 269 0.96 -10.79 4.50
CA HIS A 269 -0.40 -10.78 3.97
C HIS A 269 -0.94 -9.36 3.74
N VAL A 270 -0.75 -8.47 4.73
CA VAL A 270 -1.23 -7.08 4.65
C VAL A 270 -0.48 -6.26 3.61
N VAL A 271 0.85 -6.42 3.52
CA VAL A 271 1.66 -5.67 2.56
C VAL A 271 1.32 -6.04 1.12
N THR A 272 0.88 -7.28 0.87
CA THR A 272 0.48 -7.76 -0.46
C THR A 272 -1.00 -7.60 -0.78
N GLY A 273 -1.83 -7.06 0.12
CA GLY A 273 -3.15 -6.53 -0.23
C GLY A 273 -4.35 -6.93 0.63
N ALA A 274 -4.17 -7.58 1.79
CA ALA A 274 -5.25 -7.76 2.79
C ALA A 274 -4.72 -8.18 4.15
#